data_AF-A0A350J5J6-F1
#
_entry.id   AF-A0A350J5J6-F1
#
_cell.length_a   1.000
_cell.length_b   1.000
_cell.length_c   1.000
_cell.angle_alpha   90.00
_cell.angle_beta   90.00
_cell.angle_gamma   90.00
#
_symmetry.space_group_name_H-M   'P 1'
#
loop_
_entity.id
_entity.type
_entity.pdbx_description
1 polymer ?
#
loop_
_entity_poly.entity_id
_entity_poly.type
_entity_poly.pdbx_seq_one_letter_code
_entity_poly.pdbx_strand_id
1 'polypeptide(L)'
;MKLPSLYIVIPCYNEEEVLPITAPEFLAQLESMKNDNLISDESRILFVNDGSKDRTWEIIKELSSENKIYQGICLSRNRGHQNALLAGLMEAKGLCDITISIDCDG
;
A
#
# COMPACT_ATOMS: atom_id res chain seq x y z
N MET A 1 -4.04 -23.72 12.16
CA MET A 1 -4.40 -23.24 10.81
C MET A 1 -3.40 -22.16 10.44
N LYS A 2 -3.00 -22.03 9.18
CA LYS A 2 -2.16 -20.91 8.73
C LYS A 2 -3.04 -19.66 8.68
N LEU A 3 -2.56 -18.54 9.24
CA LEU A 3 -3.28 -17.26 9.12
C LEU A 3 -3.21 -16.77 7.66
N PRO A 4 -4.27 -16.13 7.15
CA PRO A 4 -4.26 -15.59 5.79
C PRO A 4 -3.34 -14.37 5.71
N SER A 5 -2.60 -14.24 4.62
CA SER A 5 -1.81 -13.05 4.31
C SER A 5 -2.67 -12.00 3.58
N LEU A 6 -2.58 -10.74 4.01
CA LEU A 6 -3.37 -9.62 3.50
C LEU A 6 -2.47 -8.57 2.85
N TYR A 7 -2.82 -8.12 1.65
CA TYR A 7 -2.24 -6.93 1.03
C TYR A 7 -3.28 -5.82 0.94
N ILE A 8 -2.97 -4.65 1.49
CA ILE A 8 -3.75 -3.43 1.31
C ILE A 8 -3.14 -2.64 0.15
N VAL A 9 -3.87 -2.46 -0.94
CA VAL A 9 -3.43 -1.79 -2.16
C VAL A 9 -4.00 -0.38 -2.21
N ILE A 10 -3.13 0.61 -2.31
CA ILE A 10 -3.50 2.03 -2.22
C ILE A 10 -2.91 2.75 -3.44
N PRO A 11 -3.72 3.16 -4.42
CA PRO A 11 -3.27 4.06 -5.48
C PRO A 11 -3.01 5.46 -4.92
N CYS A 12 -1.92 6.09 -5.36
CA CYS A 12 -1.54 7.43 -4.92
C CYS A 12 -1.23 8.31 -6.14
N TYR A 13 -1.77 9.52 -6.17
CA TYR A 13 -1.43 10.54 -7.17
C TYR A 13 -1.42 11.94 -6.58
N ASN A 14 -0.23 12.50 -6.41
CA ASN A 14 0.01 13.79 -5.76
C ASN A 14 -0.51 13.87 -4.31
N GLU A 15 -0.11 12.92 -3.48
CA GLU A 15 -0.51 12.75 -2.07
C GLU A 15 0.58 13.18 -1.08
N GLU A 16 1.49 14.09 -1.44
CA GLU A 16 2.64 14.42 -0.58
C GLU A 16 2.26 14.96 0.80
N GLU A 17 1.09 15.58 0.93
CA GLU A 17 0.59 16.13 2.19
C GLU A 17 -0.18 15.09 3.02
N VAL A 18 -0.88 14.17 2.36
CA VAL A 18 -1.81 13.22 3.01
C VAL A 18 -1.11 11.91 3.37
N LEU A 19 -0.26 11.40 2.49
CA LEU A 19 0.39 10.10 2.65
C LEU A 19 1.20 9.95 3.97
N PRO A 20 1.96 10.97 4.43
CA PRO A 20 2.66 10.88 5.72
C PRO A 20 1.73 10.75 6.94
N ILE A 21 0.46 11.14 6.80
CA ILE A 21 -0.54 11.09 7.87
C ILE A 21 -1.28 9.75 7.82
N THR A 22 -1.70 9.30 6.63
CA THR A 22 -2.51 8.09 6.46
C THR A 22 -1.70 6.80 6.53
N ALA A 23 -0.43 6.79 6.09
CA ALA A 23 0.41 5.59 6.14
C ALA A 23 0.55 5.02 7.57
N PRO A 24 0.88 5.81 8.61
CA PRO A 24 0.88 5.36 10.00
C PRO A 24 -0.44 4.73 10.47
N GLU A 25 -1.59 5.24 10.02
CA GLU A 25 -2.91 4.70 10.38
C GLU A 25 -3.14 3.32 9.76
N PHE A 26 -2.78 3.14 8.49
CA PHE A 26 -2.83 1.82 7.84
C PHE A 26 -1.92 0.81 8.53
N LEU A 27 -0.72 1.23 8.93
CA LEU A 27 0.20 0.37 9.68
C LEU A 27 -0.37 0.00 11.04
N ALA A 28 -0.90 0.95 11.80
CA ALA A 28 -1.50 0.69 13.10
C ALA A 28 -2.67 -0.32 12.99
N GLN A 29 -3.52 -0.17 11.98
CA GLN A 29 -4.63 -1.09 11.73
C GLN A 29 -4.13 -2.49 11.35
N LEU A 30 -3.15 -2.59 10.46
CA LEU A 30 -2.56 -3.87 10.05
C LEU A 30 -1.91 -4.58 11.25
N GLU A 31 -1.15 -3.85 12.07
CA GLU A 31 -0.52 -4.40 13.28
C GLU A 31 -1.55 -4.84 14.32
N SER A 32 -2.65 -4.09 14.50
CA SER A 32 -3.76 -4.53 15.36
C SER A 32 -4.32 -5.87 14.88
N MET A 33 -4.56 -6.03 13.58
CA MET A 33 -5.08 -7.29 13.03
C MET A 33 -4.10 -8.47 13.18
N LYS A 34 -2.78 -8.21 13.12
CA LYS A 34 -1.76 -9.23 13.41
C LYS A 34 -1.77 -9.62 14.89
N ASN A 35 -1.82 -8.64 15.79
CA ASN A 35 -1.86 -8.88 17.24
C ASN A 35 -3.12 -9.68 17.65
N ASP A 36 -4.24 -9.44 16.98
CA ASP A 36 -5.49 -10.19 17.17
C ASP A 36 -5.47 -11.58 16.50
N ASN A 37 -4.35 -11.99 15.90
CA ASN A 37 -4.17 -13.25 15.16
C ASN A 37 -5.21 -13.44 14.03
N LEU A 38 -5.59 -12.36 13.36
CA LEU A 38 -6.53 -12.39 12.23
C LEU A 38 -5.82 -12.58 10.88
N ILE A 39 -4.58 -12.10 10.77
CA ILE A 39 -3.78 -12.13 9.54
C ILE A 39 -2.33 -12.50 9.83
N SER A 40 -1.62 -12.94 8.79
CA SER A 40 -0.22 -13.39 8.85
C SER A 40 0.77 -12.22 8.90
N ASP A 41 1.97 -12.45 9.42
CA ASP A 41 3.07 -11.46 9.45
C ASP A 41 3.60 -11.08 8.06
N GLU A 42 3.28 -11.89 7.06
CA GLU A 42 3.54 -11.68 5.63
C GLU A 42 2.61 -10.63 5.01
N SER A 43 1.65 -10.11 5.77
CA SER A 43 0.75 -9.05 5.31
C SER A 43 1.49 -7.73 5.07
N ARG A 44 1.10 -6.99 4.03
CA ARG A 44 1.78 -5.77 3.56
C ARG A 44 0.81 -4.66 3.19
N ILE A 45 1.35 -3.44 3.11
CA ILE A 45 0.69 -2.27 2.54
C ILE A 45 1.45 -1.94 1.25
N LEU A 46 0.76 -1.93 0.12
CA LEU A 46 1.30 -1.68 -1.21
C LEU A 46 0.77 -0.35 -1.75
N PHE A 47 1.65 0.65 -1.78
CA PHE A 47 1.36 1.93 -2.44
C PHE A 47 1.67 1.84 -3.93
N VAL A 48 0.76 2.37 -4.76
CA VAL A 48 0.93 2.44 -6.21
C VAL A 48 0.98 3.89 -6.65
N ASN A 49 2.18 4.39 -6.90
CA ASN A 49 2.35 5.75 -7.42
C ASN A 49 1.93 5.82 -8.89
N ASP A 50 0.86 6.56 -9.19
CA ASP A 50 0.34 6.81 -10.54
C ASP A 50 1.08 7.97 -11.25
N GLY A 51 2.41 7.92 -11.24
CA GLY A 51 3.25 8.93 -11.89
C GLY A 51 3.02 10.35 -11.35
N SER A 52 2.97 10.50 -10.03
CA SER A 52 2.89 11.80 -9.34
C SER A 52 4.03 12.74 -9.75
N LYS A 53 3.79 14.05 -9.64
CA LYS A 53 4.74 15.11 -9.98
C LYS A 53 5.35 15.80 -8.76
N ASP A 54 4.83 15.49 -7.59
CA ASP A 54 5.25 15.99 -6.30
C ASP A 54 6.17 14.96 -5.60
N ARG A 55 6.34 15.07 -4.27
CA ARG A 55 7.19 14.15 -3.49
C ARG A 55 6.54 12.82 -3.11
N THR A 56 5.37 12.47 -3.63
CA THR A 56 4.65 11.24 -3.26
C THR A 56 5.53 10.00 -3.39
N TRP A 57 6.28 9.88 -4.50
CA TRP A 57 7.14 8.71 -4.72
C TRP A 57 8.33 8.65 -3.75
N GLU A 58 8.92 9.81 -3.44
CA GLU A 58 9.98 9.95 -2.45
C GLU A 58 9.50 9.46 -1.08
N ILE A 59 8.32 9.88 -0.66
CA ILE A 59 7.70 9.47 0.60
C ILE A 59 7.47 7.96 0.62
N ILE A 60 6.93 7.36 -0.45
CA ILE A 60 6.74 5.90 -0.54
C ILE A 60 8.07 5.14 -0.38
N LYS A 61 9.15 5.62 -1.02
CA LYS A 61 10.49 5.02 -0.89
C LYS A 61 11.01 5.12 0.54
N GLU A 62 10.86 6.29 1.18
CA GLU A 62 11.26 6.53 2.57
C GLU A 62 10.52 5.56 3.50
N LEU A 63 9.19 5.50 3.42
CA LEU A 63 8.36 4.57 4.19
C LEU A 63 8.80 3.11 4.01
N SER A 64 9.00 2.66 2.77
CA SER A 64 9.43 1.28 2.49
C SER A 64 10.85 0.97 2.98
N SER A 65 11.71 1.98 3.08
CA SER A 65 13.05 1.83 3.64
C SER A 65 13.04 1.69 5.16
N GLU A 66 12.14 2.41 5.84
CA GLU A 66 12.01 2.43 7.29
C GLU A 66 11.26 1.20 7.82
N ASN A 67 10.23 0.74 7.11
CA ASN A 67 9.42 -0.41 7.53
C ASN A 67 9.09 -1.33 6.35
N LYS A 68 9.49 -2.61 6.47
CA LYS A 68 9.29 -3.65 5.45
C LYS A 68 7.82 -4.02 5.19
N ILE A 69 6.91 -3.56 6.04
CA ILE A 69 5.47 -3.70 5.84
C ILE A 69 5.02 -2.84 4.65
N TYR A 70 5.63 -1.68 4.46
CA TYR A 70 5.35 -0.82 3.32
C TYR A 70 6.13 -1.29 2.09
N GLN A 71 5.41 -1.39 0.99
CA GLN A 71 5.93 -1.66 -0.34
C GLN A 71 5.41 -0.58 -1.30
N GLY A 72 6.17 -0.34 -2.36
CA GLY A 72 5.85 0.69 -3.35
C GLY A 72 6.13 0.22 -4.75
N ILE A 73 5.19 0.44 -5.66
CA ILE A 73 5.42 0.36 -7.11
C ILE A 73 5.16 1.72 -7.74
N CYS A 74 5.92 2.04 -8.79
CA CYS A 74 5.83 3.33 -9.49
C CYS A 74 5.51 3.09 -10.96
N LEU A 75 4.38 3.63 -11.41
CA LEU A 75 4.01 3.61 -12.81
C LEU A 75 4.87 4.60 -13.60
N SER A 76 5.26 4.21 -14.82
CA SER A 76 6.13 5.02 -15.69
C SER A 76 5.61 6.43 -16.03
N ARG A 77 4.30 6.66 -15.87
CA ARG A 77 3.58 7.94 -16.02
C ARG A 77 2.18 7.77 -15.47
N ASN A 78 1.47 8.88 -15.25
CA ASN A 78 0.06 8.84 -14.90
C ASN A 78 -0.76 8.07 -15.95
N ARG A 79 -1.50 7.06 -15.49
CA ARG A 79 -2.43 6.23 -16.26
C ARG A 79 -3.85 6.30 -15.71
N GLY A 80 -4.09 7.08 -14.65
CA GLY A 80 -5.38 7.22 -13.99
C GLY A 80 -5.57 6.18 -12.89
N HIS A 81 -6.36 6.57 -11.89
CA HIS A 81 -6.62 5.82 -10.66
C HIS A 81 -6.92 4.33 -10.91
N GLN A 82 -7.83 4.00 -11.84
CA GLN A 82 -8.21 2.59 -12.09
C GLN A 82 -7.05 1.73 -12.58
N ASN A 83 -6.14 2.30 -13.38
CA ASN A 83 -4.97 1.57 -13.88
C ASN A 83 -3.91 1.39 -12.78
N ALA A 84 -3.74 2.38 -11.90
CA ALA A 84 -2.90 2.27 -10.71
C ALA A 84 -3.43 1.19 -9.76
N LEU A 85 -4.72 1.21 -9.46
CA LEU A 85 -5.36 0.18 -8.65
C LEU A 85 -5.17 -1.22 -9.26
N LEU A 86 -5.48 -1.38 -10.55
CA LEU A 86 -5.31 -2.65 -11.25
C LEU A 86 -3.87 -3.15 -11.22
N ALA A 87 -2.89 -2.25 -11.42
CA ALA A 87 -1.47 -2.60 -11.35
C ALA A 87 -1.09 -3.15 -9.96
N GLY A 88 -1.54 -2.50 -8.88
CA GLY A 88 -1.30 -2.98 -7.52
C GLY A 88 -1.97 -4.31 -7.21
N LEU A 89 -3.23 -4.49 -7.65
CA LEU A 89 -3.95 -5.77 -7.48
C LEU A 89 -3.25 -6.91 -8.24
N MET A 90 -2.74 -6.64 -9.45
CA MET A 90 -2.00 -7.64 -10.24
C MET A 90 -0.65 -8.00 -9.62
N GLU A 91 0.05 -7.03 -9.05
CA GLU A 91 1.29 -7.28 -8.30
C GLU A 91 1.03 -8.13 -7.05
N ALA A 92 -0.04 -7.83 -6.30
CA ALA A 92 -0.38 -8.52 -5.06
C ALA A 92 -0.95 -9.95 -5.26
N LYS A 93 -1.58 -10.23 -6.39
CA LYS A 93 -2.36 -11.46 -6.66
C LYS A 93 -1.63 -12.78 -6.37
N GLY A 94 -0.30 -12.82 -6.54
CA GLY A 94 0.51 -14.02 -6.29
C GLY A 94 1.23 -14.05 -4.96
N LEU A 95 1.15 -12.96 -4.19
CA LEU A 95 1.94 -12.75 -2.97
C LEU A 95 1.12 -12.91 -1.69
N CYS A 96 -0.21 -12.91 -1.81
CA CYS A 96 -1.11 -12.92 -0.67
C CYS A 96 -2.36 -13.78 -0.90
N ASP A 97 -3.06 -14.09 0.19
CA ASP A 97 -4.33 -14.80 0.18
C ASP A 97 -5.52 -13.84 -0.02
N ILE A 98 -5.38 -12.59 0.44
CA ILE A 98 -6.43 -11.56 0.43
C ILE A 98 -5.83 -10.24 -0.07
N THR A 99 -6.54 -9.56 -0.96
CA THR A 99 -6.23 -8.19 -1.37
C THR A 99 -7.41 -7.28 -1.07
N ILE A 100 -7.15 -6.14 -0.43
CA ILE A 100 -8.13 -5.08 -0.18
C ILE A 100 -7.62 -3.81 -0.84
N SER A 101 -8.48 -3.13 -1.59
CA SER A 101 -8.19 -1.81 -2.13
C SER A 101 -8.75 -0.74 -1.22
N ILE A 102 -7.97 0.29 -0.91
CA ILE A 102 -8.42 1.46 -0.14
C ILE A 102 -7.98 2.70 -0.92
N ASP A 103 -8.88 3.68 -1.01
CA ASP A 103 -8.54 4.97 -1.62
C ASP A 103 -7.76 5.84 -0.62
N CYS A 104 -6.83 6.63 -1.13
CA CYS A 104 -6.04 7.54 -0.30
C CYS A 104 -6.71 8.91 -0.18
N ASP A 105 -8.01 8.93 0.07
CA ASP A 105 -8.75 10.16 0.26
C ASP A 105 -8.73 10.48 1.77
N GLY A 106 -7.95 11.48 2.16
CA GLY A 106 -7.91 11.97 3.55
C GLY A 106 -9.23 12.55 4.06
#